data_AF-A0A7G5MQU9-F1
#
_entry.id   AF-A0A7G5MQU9-F1
#
_cell.length_a   1.000
_cell.length_b   1.000
_cell.length_c   1.000
_cell.angle_alpha   90.00
_cell.angle_beta   90.00
_cell.angle_gamma   90.00
#
_symmetry.space_group_name_H-M   'P 1'
#
loop_
_entity.id
_entity.type
_entity.pdbx_description
1 polymer ?
#
loop_
_entity_poly.entity_id
_entity_poly.type
_entity_poly.pdbx_seq_one_letter_code
_entity_poly.pdbx_strand_id
1 'polypeptide(L)'
;MTEYDGKSDMSSYIVCVDRECVNDVDYLDNFTEYTRRMTSKVEVKYPGAKKLTPEITDHISRDFSKFEKSLYSYDYKSKRYGYGDFIDIDNFVDYYIINEVTQNTDAGIYSTYFYKDITGKLKMSVWDFNNCCDNYMEYQQSMAGFFMQNRTWFFMLSKDEKFTGKVIDRYRQLRKGILSDDNVKTYMAEVQEYLGCAIDRNFQVWGYTFEAQNDLLQGEGRQIGSYEEAVEQYEKRLVSRMGWLDKHIDALYSYSHESVNKKFND
;
A
#
# COMPACT_ATOMS: atom_id res chain seq x y z
N MET A 1 -8.98 -9.89 -14.49
CA MET A 1 -7.69 -10.30 -15.05
C MET A 1 -7.96 -11.49 -15.94
N THR A 2 -7.57 -11.41 -17.21
CA THR A 2 -7.75 -12.50 -18.18
C THR A 2 -6.92 -13.71 -17.75
N GLU A 3 -7.50 -14.92 -17.79
CA GLU A 3 -6.71 -16.12 -17.49
C GLU A 3 -5.73 -16.44 -18.62
N TYR A 4 -4.46 -16.69 -18.27
CA TYR A 4 -3.43 -17.10 -19.19
C TYR A 4 -3.55 -18.58 -19.56
N ASP A 5 -3.73 -18.83 -20.87
CA ASP A 5 -3.95 -20.16 -21.45
C ASP A 5 -2.67 -20.96 -21.74
N GLY A 6 -1.50 -20.34 -21.56
CA GLY A 6 -0.20 -20.97 -21.80
C GLY A 6 0.25 -20.98 -23.26
N LYS A 7 -0.45 -20.29 -24.17
CA LYS A 7 -0.17 -20.35 -25.62
C LYS A 7 0.38 -19.06 -26.22
N SER A 8 0.23 -17.93 -25.52
CA SER A 8 0.66 -16.61 -26.00
C SER A 8 1.94 -16.16 -25.30
N ASP A 9 2.83 -15.49 -26.02
CA ASP A 9 4.01 -14.86 -25.40
C ASP A 9 3.65 -13.60 -24.57
N MET A 10 2.35 -13.29 -24.43
CA MET A 10 1.83 -12.21 -23.60
C MET A 10 0.83 -12.77 -22.59
N SER A 11 0.90 -12.27 -21.36
CA SER A 11 0.00 -12.62 -20.27
C SER A 11 -0.36 -11.39 -19.47
N SER A 12 -1.55 -11.40 -18.86
CA SER A 12 -1.78 -10.58 -17.68
C SER A 12 -0.83 -11.01 -16.56
N TYR A 13 -0.53 -10.14 -15.62
CA TYR A 13 0.42 -10.48 -14.56
C TYR A 13 0.02 -9.96 -13.19
N ILE A 14 0.56 -10.62 -12.18
CA ILE A 14 0.62 -10.16 -10.80
C ILE A 14 2.08 -10.22 -10.39
N VAL A 15 2.58 -9.11 -9.84
CA VAL A 15 3.94 -9.02 -9.32
C VAL A 15 3.91 -8.50 -7.89
N CYS A 16 4.89 -8.90 -7.10
CA CYS A 16 4.98 -8.54 -5.69
C CYS A 16 6.35 -7.98 -5.37
N VAL A 17 6.39 -6.97 -4.50
CA VAL A 17 7.61 -6.54 -3.83
C VAL A 17 7.53 -6.98 -2.38
N ASP A 18 8.50 -7.80 -2.01
CA ASP A 18 8.63 -8.38 -0.67
C ASP A 18 10.11 -8.60 -0.31
N ARG A 19 10.36 -9.16 0.86
CA ARG A 19 11.66 -9.72 1.25
C ARG A 19 12.09 -10.77 0.21
N GLU A 20 13.40 -10.93 0.05
CA GLU A 20 13.95 -11.92 -0.88
C GLU A 20 13.36 -13.30 -0.59
N CYS A 21 12.77 -13.91 -1.62
CA CYS A 21 12.14 -15.21 -1.48
C CYS A 21 13.21 -16.27 -1.20
N VAL A 22 12.95 -17.14 -0.23
CA VAL A 22 13.81 -18.31 0.05
C VAL A 22 13.68 -19.38 -1.04
N ASN A 23 12.62 -19.31 -1.85
CA ASN A 23 12.38 -20.22 -2.97
C ASN A 23 12.94 -19.65 -4.28
N ASP A 24 13.20 -20.54 -5.23
CA ASP A 24 13.56 -20.17 -6.60
C ASP A 24 12.35 -19.51 -7.27
N VAL A 25 12.45 -18.20 -7.51
CA VAL A 25 11.40 -17.36 -8.07
C VAL A 25 11.98 -16.45 -9.13
N ASP A 26 11.19 -16.18 -10.16
CA ASP A 26 11.58 -15.25 -11.22
C ASP A 26 11.35 -13.80 -10.77
N TYR A 27 12.44 -13.04 -10.78
CA TYR A 27 12.42 -11.59 -10.58
C TYR A 27 12.40 -10.87 -11.92
N LEU A 28 11.74 -9.71 -11.95
CA LEU A 28 11.80 -8.82 -13.09
C LEU A 28 13.16 -8.13 -13.17
N ASP A 29 13.65 -7.85 -14.38
CA ASP A 29 14.69 -6.85 -14.63
C ASP A 29 14.03 -5.50 -14.95
N ASN A 30 13.74 -4.71 -13.91
CA ASN A 30 12.97 -3.47 -14.03
C ASN A 30 13.73 -2.23 -13.56
N PHE A 31 13.17 -1.06 -13.87
CA PHE A 31 13.89 0.21 -13.75
C PHE A 31 14.31 0.52 -12.32
N THR A 32 13.45 0.30 -11.33
CA THR A 32 13.80 0.56 -9.93
C THR A 32 14.87 -0.38 -9.39
N GLU A 33 15.00 -1.60 -9.93
CA GLU A 33 16.08 -2.54 -9.58
C GLU A 33 17.43 -2.06 -10.15
N TYR A 34 17.57 -1.96 -11.47
CA TYR A 34 18.88 -1.67 -12.06
C TYR A 34 19.35 -0.22 -11.81
N THR A 35 18.44 0.72 -11.50
CA THR A 35 18.82 2.07 -11.02
C THR A 35 19.02 2.15 -9.51
N ARG A 36 18.86 1.03 -8.79
CA ARG A 36 19.03 0.91 -7.33
C ARG A 36 18.18 1.91 -6.54
N ARG A 37 16.93 2.11 -6.97
CA ARG A 37 15.96 2.96 -6.28
C ARG A 37 15.23 2.25 -5.15
N MET A 38 15.34 0.94 -5.09
CA MET A 38 14.85 0.11 -4.01
C MET A 38 15.80 -1.07 -3.75
N THR A 39 15.76 -1.61 -2.55
CA THR A 39 16.55 -2.77 -2.13
C THR A 39 15.85 -4.09 -2.44
N SER A 40 14.53 -4.13 -2.29
CA SER A 40 13.69 -5.29 -2.61
C SER A 40 13.57 -5.46 -4.13
N LYS A 41 13.35 -6.70 -4.59
CA LYS A 41 13.12 -7.00 -6.00
C LYS A 41 11.65 -7.23 -6.29
N VAL A 42 11.27 -7.13 -7.57
CA VAL A 42 9.91 -7.38 -8.03
C VAL A 42 9.80 -8.83 -8.48
N GLU A 43 9.04 -9.65 -7.76
CA GLU A 43 8.82 -11.07 -8.05
C GLU A 43 7.55 -11.28 -8.88
N VAL A 44 7.58 -12.20 -9.86
CA VAL A 44 6.38 -12.62 -10.59
C VAL A 44 5.57 -13.64 -9.78
N LYS A 45 4.33 -13.30 -9.44
CA LYS A 45 3.36 -14.20 -8.77
C LYS A 45 2.38 -14.84 -9.74
N TYR A 46 2.05 -14.12 -10.82
CA TYR A 46 1.21 -14.63 -11.89
C TYR A 46 1.75 -14.18 -13.26
N PRO A 47 1.80 -15.06 -14.28
CA PRO A 47 1.45 -16.49 -14.25
C PRO A 47 2.27 -17.29 -13.25
N GLY A 48 1.69 -18.36 -12.70
CA GLY A 48 2.42 -19.21 -11.75
C GLY A 48 3.62 -19.89 -12.44
N ALA A 49 4.66 -20.21 -11.67
CA ALA A 49 5.97 -20.67 -12.16
C ALA A 49 5.94 -21.73 -13.29
N LYS A 50 4.98 -22.67 -13.26
CA LYS A 50 4.82 -23.70 -14.32
C LYS A 50 4.48 -23.15 -15.71
N LYS A 51 3.89 -21.96 -15.79
CA LYS A 51 3.48 -21.28 -17.02
C LYS A 51 4.41 -20.12 -17.37
N LEU A 52 5.41 -19.84 -16.53
CA LEU A 52 6.31 -18.71 -16.71
C LEU A 52 7.47 -19.16 -17.61
N THR A 53 7.69 -18.42 -18.70
CA THR A 53 8.82 -18.65 -19.62
C THR A 53 9.71 -17.40 -19.64
N PRO A 54 10.99 -17.51 -20.06
CA PRO A 54 11.86 -16.34 -20.18
C PRO A 54 11.26 -15.20 -21.01
N GLU A 55 10.52 -15.52 -22.07
CA GLU A 55 9.86 -14.54 -22.94
C GLU A 55 8.73 -13.79 -22.22
N ILE A 56 7.94 -14.49 -21.40
CA ILE A 56 6.88 -13.89 -20.58
C ILE A 56 7.49 -13.02 -19.48
N THR A 57 8.52 -13.50 -18.79
CA THR A 57 9.23 -12.74 -17.75
C THR A 57 9.85 -11.47 -18.33
N ASP A 58 10.48 -11.54 -19.49
CA ASP A 58 11.03 -10.38 -20.20
C ASP A 58 9.92 -9.41 -20.66
N HIS A 59 8.78 -9.93 -21.15
CA HIS A 59 7.63 -9.09 -21.49
C HIS A 59 7.13 -8.30 -20.27
N ILE A 60 6.91 -8.97 -19.13
CA ILE A 60 6.45 -8.34 -17.88
C ILE A 60 7.49 -7.33 -17.38
N SER A 61 8.78 -7.70 -17.41
CA SER A 61 9.90 -6.83 -17.01
C SER A 61 9.91 -5.54 -17.83
N ARG A 62 9.84 -5.65 -19.16
CA ARG A 62 9.81 -4.49 -20.06
C ARG A 62 8.55 -3.65 -19.88
N ASP A 63 7.39 -4.26 -19.65
CA ASP A 63 6.14 -3.54 -19.43
C ASP A 63 6.15 -2.75 -18.11
N PHE A 64 6.52 -3.40 -17.00
CA PHE A 64 6.62 -2.74 -15.70
C PHE A 64 7.72 -1.65 -15.71
N SER A 65 8.87 -1.92 -16.33
CA SER A 65 9.97 -0.96 -16.49
C SER A 65 9.55 0.27 -17.31
N LYS A 66 8.66 0.14 -18.31
CA LYS A 66 8.14 1.29 -19.08
C LYS A 66 7.35 2.25 -18.20
N PHE A 67 6.48 1.73 -17.34
CA PHE A 67 5.76 2.55 -16.35
C PHE A 67 6.75 3.31 -15.47
N GLU A 68 7.72 2.63 -14.89
CA GLU A 68 8.66 3.25 -13.97
C GLU A 68 9.54 4.30 -14.65
N LYS A 69 10.02 4.03 -15.87
CA LYS A 69 10.76 5.00 -16.68
C LYS A 69 9.94 6.25 -16.96
N SER A 70 8.67 6.08 -17.32
CA SER A 70 7.73 7.18 -17.55
C SER A 70 7.48 7.98 -16.27
N LEU A 71 7.35 7.31 -15.11
CA LEU A 71 7.14 7.96 -13.83
C LEU A 71 8.36 8.79 -13.37
N TYR A 72 9.57 8.36 -13.74
CA TYR A 72 10.81 9.00 -13.34
C TYR A 72 11.50 9.83 -14.42
N SER A 73 10.83 10.09 -15.54
CA SER A 73 11.30 11.02 -16.57
C SER A 73 10.96 12.47 -16.20
N TYR A 74 11.58 13.44 -16.87
CA TYR A 74 11.27 14.86 -16.67
C TYR A 74 9.86 15.24 -17.17
N ASP A 75 9.30 14.46 -18.09
CA ASP A 75 7.96 14.62 -18.66
C ASP A 75 6.91 13.69 -18.04
N TYR A 76 7.16 13.19 -16.81
CA TYR A 76 6.32 12.23 -16.10
C TYR A 76 4.84 12.61 -15.97
N LYS A 77 4.54 13.92 -15.95
CA LYS A 77 3.17 14.46 -15.87
C LYS A 77 2.58 14.86 -17.23
N SER A 78 3.29 14.60 -18.33
CA SER A 78 2.84 14.94 -19.68
C SER A 78 1.68 14.04 -20.12
N LYS A 79 0.78 14.56 -20.96
CA LYS A 79 -0.36 13.80 -21.47
C LYS A 79 0.03 12.67 -22.43
N ARG A 80 1.22 12.73 -23.03
CA ARG A 80 1.64 11.83 -24.11
C ARG A 80 2.63 10.76 -23.66
N TYR A 81 3.44 11.06 -22.65
CA TYR A 81 4.54 10.21 -22.20
C TYR A 81 4.51 9.95 -20.70
N GLY A 82 3.57 10.57 -19.98
CA GLY A 82 3.51 10.52 -18.53
C GLY A 82 2.92 9.22 -17.98
N TYR A 83 3.09 9.03 -16.68
CA TYR A 83 2.70 7.80 -15.98
C TYR A 83 1.20 7.48 -16.11
N GLY A 84 0.38 8.50 -16.36
CA GLY A 84 -1.06 8.40 -16.51
C GLY A 84 -1.52 7.51 -17.67
N ASP A 85 -0.66 7.24 -18.65
CA ASP A 85 -0.97 6.29 -19.74
C ASP A 85 -0.78 4.82 -19.30
N PHE A 86 -0.02 4.58 -18.24
CA PHE A 86 0.37 3.23 -17.80
C PHE A 86 -0.43 2.73 -16.59
N ILE A 87 -0.83 3.62 -15.69
CA ILE A 87 -1.50 3.25 -14.43
C ILE A 87 -2.98 3.66 -14.39
N ASP A 88 -3.73 2.93 -13.59
CA ASP A 88 -5.05 3.34 -13.12
C ASP A 88 -4.86 4.32 -11.96
N ILE A 89 -4.90 5.62 -12.26
CA ILE A 89 -4.61 6.68 -11.29
C ILE A 89 -5.55 6.60 -10.08
N ASP A 90 -6.83 6.34 -10.30
CA ASP A 90 -7.82 6.34 -9.21
C ASP A 90 -7.59 5.12 -8.28
N ASN A 91 -7.16 3.98 -8.82
CA ASN A 91 -6.71 2.85 -8.00
C ASN A 91 -5.44 3.14 -7.19
N PHE A 92 -4.45 3.84 -7.75
CA PHE A 92 -3.24 4.25 -7.01
C PHE A 92 -3.57 5.28 -5.92
N VAL A 93 -4.54 6.16 -6.17
CA VAL A 93 -5.07 7.10 -5.19
C VAL A 93 -5.73 6.35 -4.03
N ASP A 94 -6.61 5.39 -4.32
CA ASP A 94 -7.24 4.57 -3.28
C ASP A 94 -6.20 3.77 -2.47
N TYR A 95 -5.17 3.23 -3.14
CA TYR A 95 -4.04 2.56 -2.48
C TYR A 95 -3.24 3.52 -1.57
N TYR A 96 -2.99 4.76 -1.99
CA TYR A 96 -2.34 5.76 -1.14
C TYR A 96 -3.17 6.01 0.12
N ILE A 97 -4.47 6.23 -0.04
CA ILE A 97 -5.37 6.63 1.06
C ILE A 97 -5.51 5.50 2.08
N ILE A 98 -5.79 4.27 1.63
CA ILE A 98 -6.02 3.16 2.57
C ILE A 98 -4.80 2.91 3.45
N ASN A 99 -3.58 2.98 2.90
CA ASN A 99 -2.36 2.79 3.66
C ASN A 99 -2.06 3.98 4.60
N GLU A 100 -2.35 5.22 4.19
CA GLU A 100 -2.20 6.39 5.08
C GLU A 100 -3.21 6.40 6.24
N VAL A 101 -4.43 5.96 5.99
CA VAL A 101 -5.51 5.87 6.99
C VAL A 101 -5.21 4.79 8.02
N THR A 102 -4.79 3.61 7.58
CA THR A 102 -4.46 2.50 8.49
C THR A 102 -3.04 2.56 9.03
N GLN A 103 -2.21 3.49 8.54
CA GLN A 103 -0.78 3.55 8.85
C GLN A 103 -0.03 2.25 8.54
N ASN A 104 -0.31 1.65 7.38
CA ASN A 104 0.44 0.49 6.90
C ASN A 104 1.84 0.91 6.43
N THR A 105 2.80 1.01 7.34
CA THR A 105 4.15 1.48 7.00
C THR A 105 4.94 0.52 6.12
N ASP A 106 4.55 -0.75 6.03
CA ASP A 106 5.21 -1.72 5.16
C ASP A 106 4.86 -1.49 3.68
N ALA A 107 3.73 -0.82 3.41
CA ALA A 107 3.27 -0.52 2.05
C ALA A 107 4.33 0.25 1.25
N GLY A 108 4.65 -0.27 0.07
CA GLY A 108 5.68 0.26 -0.83
C GLY A 108 7.11 -0.20 -0.49
N ILE A 109 7.30 -1.02 0.54
CA ILE A 109 8.60 -1.64 0.91
C ILE A 109 8.49 -3.17 0.85
N TYR A 110 7.43 -3.71 1.45
CA TYR A 110 7.09 -5.13 1.51
C TYR A 110 5.61 -5.33 1.19
N SER A 111 5.18 -6.58 0.99
CA SER A 111 3.78 -6.95 0.77
C SER A 111 3.06 -6.10 -0.28
N THR A 112 3.78 -5.61 -1.29
CA THR A 112 3.26 -4.62 -2.25
C THR A 112 2.98 -5.29 -3.58
N TYR A 113 1.69 -5.45 -3.89
CA TYR A 113 1.24 -6.17 -5.08
C TYR A 113 0.80 -5.22 -6.18
N PHE A 114 1.23 -5.52 -7.39
CA PHE A 114 0.73 -4.93 -8.62
C PHE A 114 0.08 -5.99 -9.49
N TYR A 115 -0.93 -5.60 -10.26
CA TYR A 115 -1.52 -6.45 -11.26
C TYR A 115 -1.92 -5.67 -12.50
N LYS A 116 -1.88 -6.33 -13.65
CA LYS A 116 -2.25 -5.73 -14.94
C LYS A 116 -2.90 -6.78 -15.82
N ASP A 117 -4.01 -6.41 -16.46
CA ASP A 117 -4.58 -7.20 -17.55
C ASP A 117 -3.82 -6.93 -18.87
N ILE A 118 -3.92 -7.81 -19.86
CA ILE A 118 -3.10 -7.75 -21.10
C ILE A 118 -3.14 -6.36 -21.77
N THR A 119 -4.33 -5.77 -21.87
CA THR A 119 -4.55 -4.44 -22.47
C THR A 119 -4.95 -3.38 -21.44
N GLY A 120 -4.90 -3.74 -20.16
CA GLY A 120 -5.34 -2.89 -19.05
C GLY A 120 -4.26 -1.92 -18.59
N LYS A 121 -4.65 -1.08 -17.64
CA LYS A 121 -3.72 -0.25 -16.87
C LYS A 121 -3.21 -1.02 -15.66
N LEU A 122 -1.99 -0.71 -15.23
CA LEU A 122 -1.39 -1.26 -14.02
C LEU A 122 -2.18 -0.78 -12.79
N LYS A 123 -2.42 -1.68 -11.86
CA LYS A 123 -3.15 -1.45 -10.61
C LYS A 123 -2.37 -2.01 -9.44
N MET A 124 -2.64 -1.50 -8.25
CA MET A 124 -2.13 -1.98 -6.98
C MET A 124 -3.22 -2.71 -6.18
N SER A 125 -2.80 -3.68 -5.39
CA SER A 125 -3.64 -4.37 -4.40
C SER A 125 -2.99 -4.26 -3.04
N VAL A 126 -3.84 -4.05 -2.03
CA VAL A 126 -3.43 -4.10 -0.62
C VAL A 126 -3.23 -5.54 -0.16
N TRP A 127 -2.31 -5.72 0.79
CA TRP A 127 -2.04 -6.97 1.48
C TRP A 127 -1.44 -6.66 2.86
N ASP A 128 -1.58 -7.62 3.79
CA ASP A 128 -0.93 -7.66 5.11
C ASP A 128 -1.10 -6.41 6.00
N PHE A 129 -2.21 -6.34 6.73
CA PHE A 129 -2.59 -5.18 7.57
C PHE A 129 -2.48 -5.48 9.07
N ASN A 130 -1.82 -6.58 9.44
CA ASN A 130 -1.62 -6.98 10.84
C ASN A 130 -0.79 -5.94 11.65
N ASN A 131 0.17 -5.27 11.02
CA ASN A 131 1.03 -4.25 11.65
C ASN A 131 0.44 -2.82 11.62
N CYS A 132 -0.77 -2.65 11.08
CA CYS A 132 -1.43 -1.36 10.96
C CYS A 132 -1.92 -0.83 12.31
N CYS A 133 -2.38 0.43 12.31
CA CYS A 133 -2.98 1.09 13.47
C CYS A 133 -2.08 1.01 14.72
N ASP A 134 -0.78 1.28 14.55
CA ASP A 134 0.21 1.29 15.63
C ASP A 134 0.43 -0.09 16.29
N ASN A 135 0.17 -1.18 15.56
CA ASN A 135 0.40 -2.55 15.99
C ASN A 135 1.78 -3.11 15.58
N TYR A 136 2.80 -2.25 15.42
CA TYR A 136 4.15 -2.67 15.04
C TYR A 136 5.09 -2.79 16.24
N MET A 137 5.71 -3.95 16.44
CA MET A 137 6.45 -4.25 17.67
C MET A 137 7.76 -3.45 17.83
N GLU A 138 8.46 -3.15 16.74
CA GLU A 138 9.81 -2.58 16.84
C GLU A 138 9.82 -1.09 17.20
N TYR A 139 8.78 -0.36 16.81
CA TYR A 139 8.66 1.06 17.12
C TYR A 139 7.22 1.54 17.08
N GLN A 140 6.92 2.55 17.91
CA GLN A 140 5.64 3.23 17.93
C GLN A 140 5.55 4.22 16.77
N GLN A 141 4.43 4.19 16.05
CA GLN A 141 4.18 5.07 14.93
C GLN A 141 3.75 6.45 15.43
N SER A 142 4.37 7.51 14.88
CA SER A 142 3.89 8.87 15.07
C SER A 142 2.46 9.01 14.52
N MET A 143 1.61 9.75 15.23
CA MET A 143 0.30 10.15 14.70
C MET A 143 0.44 11.16 13.55
N ALA A 144 1.49 11.99 13.62
CA ALA A 144 1.76 13.06 12.66
C ALA A 144 2.70 12.63 11.54
N GLY A 145 2.43 13.17 10.35
CA GLY A 145 3.23 12.99 9.14
C GLY A 145 2.56 12.08 8.11
N PHE A 146 3.10 12.14 6.90
CA PHE A 146 2.78 11.26 5.78
C PHE A 146 3.98 10.36 5.50
N PHE A 147 3.74 9.11 5.12
CA PHE A 147 4.82 8.18 4.82
C PHE A 147 4.79 7.70 3.37
N MET A 148 3.61 7.67 2.74
CA MET A 148 3.46 7.17 1.37
C MET A 148 4.24 8.02 0.38
N GLN A 149 4.30 9.34 0.55
CA GLN A 149 5.09 10.22 -0.32
C GLN A 149 6.61 9.93 -0.29
N ASN A 150 7.11 9.15 0.67
CA ASN A 150 8.50 8.69 0.70
C ASN A 150 8.70 7.29 0.07
N ARG A 151 7.63 6.62 -0.39
CA ARG A 151 7.71 5.28 -0.99
C ARG A 151 8.08 5.39 -2.48
N THR A 152 8.82 4.41 -2.99
CA THR A 152 9.48 4.44 -4.31
C THR A 152 8.64 5.09 -5.41
N TRP A 153 7.48 4.51 -5.76
CA TRP A 153 6.64 5.06 -6.83
C TRP A 153 5.86 6.31 -6.40
N PHE A 154 5.37 6.35 -5.16
CA PHE A 154 4.61 7.48 -4.65
C PHE A 154 5.45 8.75 -4.43
N PHE A 155 6.77 8.62 -4.35
CA PHE A 155 7.69 9.73 -4.29
C PHE A 155 7.58 10.64 -5.50
N MET A 156 7.56 10.06 -6.71
CA MET A 156 7.37 10.84 -7.93
C MET A 156 5.91 11.22 -8.16
N LEU A 157 4.95 10.32 -7.85
CA LEU A 157 3.53 10.64 -8.00
C LEU A 157 3.13 11.86 -7.16
N SER A 158 3.64 11.96 -5.93
CA SER A 158 3.37 13.11 -5.05
C SER A 158 4.02 14.41 -5.50
N LYS A 159 4.85 14.39 -6.57
CA LYS A 159 5.39 15.61 -7.19
C LYS A 159 4.43 16.20 -8.22
N ASP A 160 3.49 15.40 -8.72
CA ASP A 160 2.40 15.86 -9.58
C ASP A 160 1.26 16.42 -8.74
N GLU A 161 1.05 17.73 -8.82
CA GLU A 161 -0.05 18.42 -8.13
C GLU A 161 -1.43 17.84 -8.49
N LYS A 162 -1.62 17.31 -9.70
CA LYS A 162 -2.89 16.67 -10.10
C LYS A 162 -3.13 15.36 -9.35
N PHE A 163 -2.09 14.57 -9.14
CA PHE A 163 -2.18 13.34 -8.36
C PHE A 163 -2.48 13.68 -6.89
N THR A 164 -1.74 14.63 -6.31
CA THR A 164 -1.97 15.12 -4.95
C THR A 164 -3.39 15.64 -4.75
N GLY A 165 -3.90 16.45 -5.69
CA GLY A 165 -5.29 16.93 -5.65
C GLY A 165 -6.30 15.79 -5.67
N LYS A 166 -6.09 14.76 -6.51
CA LYS A 166 -6.94 13.56 -6.53
C LYS A 166 -6.94 12.81 -5.20
N VAL A 167 -5.79 12.67 -4.54
CA VAL A 167 -5.70 12.05 -3.21
C VAL A 167 -6.53 12.83 -2.19
N ILE A 168 -6.38 14.16 -2.16
CA ILE A 168 -7.11 15.03 -1.23
C ILE A 168 -8.62 14.93 -1.47
N ASP A 169 -9.06 15.07 -2.73
CA ASP A 169 -10.48 15.05 -3.09
C ASP A 169 -11.11 13.68 -2.79
N ARG A 170 -10.42 12.60 -3.14
CA ARG A 170 -10.88 11.24 -2.90
C ARG A 170 -10.95 10.93 -1.40
N TYR A 171 -9.95 11.34 -0.62
CA TYR A 171 -9.99 11.20 0.85
C TYR A 171 -11.20 11.93 1.44
N ARG A 172 -11.42 13.19 1.06
CA ARG A 172 -12.59 13.98 1.50
C ARG A 172 -13.92 13.34 1.10
N GLN A 173 -13.99 12.72 -0.08
CA GLN A 173 -15.18 11.96 -0.49
C GLN A 173 -15.39 10.76 0.43
N LEU A 174 -14.35 9.96 0.68
CA LEU A 174 -14.43 8.75 1.50
C LEU A 174 -14.78 9.07 2.96
N ARG A 175 -14.30 10.20 3.51
CA ARG A 175 -14.63 10.70 4.85
C ARG A 175 -16.11 11.06 5.04
N LYS A 176 -16.84 11.34 3.96
CA LYS A 176 -18.30 11.52 3.98
C LYS A 176 -19.09 10.22 3.86
N GLY A 177 -18.40 9.08 3.74
CA GLY A 177 -18.99 7.78 3.48
C GLY A 177 -18.29 6.71 4.29
N ILE A 178 -17.70 5.72 3.61
CA ILE A 178 -17.16 4.50 4.25
C ILE A 178 -16.06 4.76 5.28
N LEU A 179 -15.36 5.90 5.20
CA LEU A 179 -14.35 6.29 6.19
C LEU A 179 -14.88 7.30 7.22
N SER A 180 -16.18 7.58 7.28
CA SER A 180 -16.73 8.39 8.39
C SER A 180 -16.55 7.67 9.72
N ASP A 181 -16.43 8.43 10.82
CA ASP A 181 -16.20 7.85 12.15
C ASP A 181 -17.33 6.88 12.52
N ASP A 182 -18.58 7.25 12.23
CA ASP A 182 -19.76 6.41 12.48
C ASP A 182 -19.74 5.12 11.66
N ASN A 183 -19.41 5.17 10.36
CA ASN A 183 -19.37 3.96 9.53
C ASN A 183 -18.22 3.03 9.94
N VAL A 184 -17.06 3.55 10.30
CA VAL A 184 -15.91 2.74 10.73
C VAL A 184 -16.25 2.04 12.05
N LYS A 185 -16.81 2.76 13.03
CA LYS A 185 -17.24 2.19 14.31
C LYS A 185 -18.36 1.16 14.14
N THR A 186 -19.34 1.46 13.28
CA THR A 186 -20.43 0.53 12.96
C THR A 186 -19.88 -0.75 12.35
N TYR A 187 -18.98 -0.64 11.35
CA TYR A 187 -18.35 -1.80 10.74
C TYR A 187 -17.54 -2.63 11.74
N MET A 188 -16.81 -2.00 12.66
CA MET A 188 -16.09 -2.70 13.73
C MET A 188 -17.05 -3.44 14.69
N ALA A 189 -18.20 -2.86 15.00
CA ALA A 189 -19.23 -3.52 15.80
C ALA A 189 -19.87 -4.71 15.05
N GLU A 190 -20.18 -4.54 13.76
CA GLU A 190 -20.71 -5.62 12.90
C GLU A 190 -19.73 -6.80 12.77
N VAL A 191 -18.42 -6.52 12.68
CA VAL A 191 -17.39 -7.57 12.68
C VAL A 191 -17.34 -8.32 14.01
N GLN A 192 -17.41 -7.61 15.15
CA GLN A 192 -17.47 -8.25 16.47
C GLN A 192 -18.73 -9.12 16.64
N GLU A 193 -19.88 -8.63 16.17
CA GLU A 193 -21.14 -9.39 16.17
C GLU A 193 -21.03 -10.65 15.30
N TYR A 194 -20.48 -10.51 14.09
CA TYR A 194 -20.27 -11.64 13.18
C TYR A 194 -19.36 -12.72 13.79
N LEU A 195 -18.30 -12.32 14.50
CA LEU A 195 -17.40 -13.26 15.17
C LEU A 195 -18.06 -13.95 16.38
N GLY A 196 -18.87 -13.22 17.16
CA GLY A 196 -19.62 -13.75 18.30
C GLY A 196 -18.76 -14.58 19.25
N CYS A 197 -19.23 -15.78 19.63
CA CYS A 197 -18.53 -16.67 20.56
C CYS A 197 -17.20 -17.25 20.03
N ALA A 198 -16.82 -16.97 18.78
CA ALA A 198 -15.49 -17.32 18.29
C ALA A 198 -14.38 -16.52 19.01
N ILE A 199 -14.69 -15.29 19.47
CA ILE A 199 -13.77 -14.45 20.24
C ILE A 199 -13.39 -15.17 21.54
N ASP A 200 -14.38 -15.60 22.32
CA ASP A 200 -14.14 -16.31 23.58
C ASP A 200 -13.34 -17.61 23.38
N ARG A 201 -13.70 -18.41 22.37
CA ARG A 201 -12.96 -19.64 22.03
C ARG A 201 -11.52 -19.37 21.62
N ASN A 202 -11.27 -18.28 20.91
CA ASN A 202 -9.91 -17.87 20.54
C ASN A 202 -9.08 -17.57 21.79
N PHE A 203 -9.59 -16.76 22.71
CA PHE A 203 -8.84 -16.36 23.90
C PHE A 203 -8.86 -17.40 25.04
N GLN A 204 -9.67 -18.44 24.96
CA GLN A 204 -9.46 -19.66 25.76
C GLN A 204 -8.14 -20.36 25.42
N VAL A 205 -7.69 -20.27 24.16
CA VAL A 205 -6.42 -20.87 23.71
C VAL A 205 -5.28 -19.85 23.80
N TRP A 206 -5.53 -18.63 23.32
CA TRP A 206 -4.51 -17.60 23.13
C TRP A 206 -4.55 -16.48 24.17
N GLY A 207 -5.38 -16.57 25.22
CA GLY A 207 -5.50 -15.51 26.23
C GLY A 207 -4.20 -15.16 26.95
N TYR A 208 -3.24 -16.10 26.98
CA TYR A 208 -1.91 -15.88 27.53
C TYR A 208 -1.13 -14.75 26.80
N THR A 209 -1.52 -14.37 25.57
CA THR A 209 -0.87 -13.29 24.82
C THR A 209 -1.06 -11.92 25.45
N PHE A 210 -2.07 -11.75 26.32
CA PHE A 210 -2.29 -10.52 27.08
C PHE A 210 -1.48 -10.44 28.39
N GLU A 211 -0.77 -11.51 28.75
CA GLU A 211 0.10 -11.49 29.91
C GLU A 211 1.33 -10.61 29.62
N ALA A 212 1.76 -9.79 30.59
CA ALA A 212 2.83 -8.80 30.40
C ALA A 212 4.16 -9.40 29.88
N GLN A 213 4.47 -10.66 30.22
CA GLN A 213 5.66 -11.36 29.72
C GLN A 213 5.61 -11.70 28.21
N ASN A 214 4.41 -11.74 27.62
CA ASN A 214 4.17 -12.06 26.22
C ASN A 214 3.84 -10.82 25.38
N ASP A 215 3.76 -9.64 26.00
CA ASP A 215 3.47 -8.38 25.31
C ASP A 215 4.64 -7.97 24.41
N LEU A 216 4.37 -7.89 23.11
CA LEU A 216 5.34 -7.52 22.09
C LEU A 216 5.39 -6.01 21.86
N LEU A 217 4.38 -5.25 22.29
CA LEU A 217 4.28 -3.82 22.04
C LEU A 217 4.96 -3.03 23.17
N GLN A 218 6.09 -2.43 22.83
CA GLN A 218 6.84 -1.57 23.72
C GLN A 218 6.43 -0.10 23.54
N GLY A 219 6.38 0.66 24.64
CA GLY A 219 6.05 2.10 24.65
C GLY A 219 4.84 2.44 25.52
N GLU A 220 4.77 3.69 26.00
CA GLU A 220 3.72 4.15 26.90
C GLU A 220 2.33 4.07 26.23
N GLY A 221 1.36 3.45 26.93
CA GLY A 221 -0.03 3.36 26.48
C GLY A 221 -0.28 2.35 25.37
N ARG A 222 0.68 1.44 25.12
CA ARG A 222 0.54 0.36 24.12
C ARG A 222 0.22 -1.00 24.74
N GLN A 223 0.52 -1.17 26.03
CA GLN A 223 0.23 -2.41 26.76
C GLN A 223 -1.28 -2.58 26.93
N ILE A 224 -1.78 -3.76 26.60
CA ILE A 224 -3.19 -4.15 26.71
C ILE A 224 -3.28 -5.49 27.43
N GLY A 225 -4.29 -5.64 28.29
CA GLY A 225 -4.51 -6.83 29.12
C GLY A 225 -5.74 -7.64 28.68
N SER A 226 -6.45 -7.25 27.64
CA SER A 226 -7.69 -7.89 27.19
C SER A 226 -8.01 -7.65 25.72
N TYR A 227 -8.94 -8.44 25.18
CA TYR A 227 -9.46 -8.25 23.82
C TYR A 227 -10.19 -6.92 23.68
N GLU A 228 -10.95 -6.53 24.68
CA GLU A 228 -11.72 -5.27 24.72
C GLU A 228 -10.78 -4.07 24.64
N GLU A 229 -9.68 -4.07 25.40
CA GLU A 229 -8.64 -3.03 25.32
C GLU A 229 -7.92 -3.03 23.97
N ALA A 230 -7.72 -4.21 23.34
CA ALA A 230 -7.17 -4.31 21.99
C ALA A 230 -8.07 -3.60 20.96
N VAL A 231 -9.39 -3.85 21.03
CA VAL A 231 -10.39 -3.22 20.16
C VAL A 231 -10.43 -1.72 20.39
N GLU A 232 -10.45 -1.27 21.66
CA GLU A 232 -10.45 0.15 22.01
C GLU A 232 -9.19 0.85 21.48
N GLN A 233 -8.01 0.25 21.65
CA GLN A 233 -6.76 0.80 21.16
C GLN A 233 -6.77 0.94 19.64
N TYR A 234 -7.21 -0.10 18.92
CA TYR A 234 -7.32 -0.08 17.46
C TYR A 234 -8.29 1.00 16.97
N GLU A 235 -9.51 1.06 17.54
CA GLU A 235 -10.52 2.06 17.19
C GLU A 235 -9.98 3.48 17.41
N LYS A 236 -9.47 3.73 18.63
CA LYS A 236 -8.93 5.03 19.02
C LYS A 236 -7.82 5.46 18.08
N ARG A 237 -6.93 4.56 17.70
CA ARG A 237 -5.83 4.87 16.78
C ARG A 237 -6.35 5.22 15.39
N LEU A 238 -7.23 4.40 14.82
CA LEU A 238 -7.78 4.59 13.48
C LEU A 238 -8.56 5.91 13.38
N VAL A 239 -9.46 6.17 14.32
CA VAL A 239 -10.25 7.41 14.36
C VAL A 239 -9.35 8.63 14.57
N SER A 240 -8.36 8.55 15.47
CA SER A 240 -7.41 9.64 15.69
C SER A 240 -6.56 9.92 14.45
N ARG A 241 -6.17 8.89 13.70
CA ARG A 241 -5.42 9.05 12.45
C ARG A 241 -6.24 9.75 11.39
N MET A 242 -7.50 9.35 11.18
CA MET A 242 -8.41 10.05 10.28
C MET A 242 -8.64 11.50 10.72
N GLY A 243 -8.84 11.75 12.02
CA GLY A 243 -8.95 13.11 12.55
C GLY A 243 -7.68 13.97 12.37
N TRP A 244 -6.50 13.35 12.36
CA TRP A 244 -5.25 14.04 12.00
C TRP A 244 -5.21 14.34 10.50
N LEU A 245 -5.53 13.36 9.65
CA LEU A 245 -5.58 13.54 8.20
C LEU A 245 -6.57 14.65 7.81
N ASP A 246 -7.74 14.73 8.44
CA ASP A 246 -8.73 15.80 8.20
C ASP A 246 -8.14 17.20 8.35
N LYS A 247 -7.25 17.40 9.32
CA LYS A 247 -6.60 18.69 9.61
C LYS A 247 -5.40 18.98 8.71
N HIS A 248 -4.80 17.96 8.12
CA HIS A 248 -3.49 18.07 7.49
C HIS A 248 -3.43 17.59 6.04
N ILE A 249 -4.49 17.03 5.47
CA ILE A 249 -4.48 16.45 4.11
C ILE A 249 -4.00 17.43 3.05
N ASP A 250 -4.33 18.73 3.17
CA ASP A 250 -3.89 19.77 2.23
C ASP A 250 -2.38 20.02 2.28
N ALA A 251 -1.70 19.66 3.39
CA ALA A 251 -0.25 19.77 3.48
C ALA A 251 0.47 18.86 2.46
N LEU A 252 -0.23 17.89 1.85
CA LEU A 252 0.32 17.11 0.74
C LEU A 252 0.76 17.99 -0.44
N TYR A 253 0.13 19.15 -0.65
CA TYR A 253 0.55 20.09 -1.71
C TYR A 253 1.98 20.61 -1.54
N SER A 254 2.51 20.60 -0.31
CA SER A 254 3.92 20.95 -0.08
C SER A 254 4.89 20.01 -0.81
N TYR A 255 4.50 18.76 -1.04
CA TYR A 255 5.31 17.79 -1.77
C TYR A 255 5.23 17.96 -3.30
N SER A 256 4.16 18.57 -3.82
CA SER A 256 4.00 18.85 -5.25
C SER A 256 4.45 20.26 -5.66
N HIS A 257 4.77 21.13 -4.69
CA HIS A 257 5.14 22.51 -4.96
C HIS A 257 6.39 22.65 -5.85
N GLU A 258 6.34 23.57 -6.81
CA GLU A 258 7.37 23.76 -7.83
C GLU A 258 8.77 24.01 -7.24
N SER A 259 8.87 24.82 -6.17
CA SER A 259 10.15 25.14 -5.53
C SER A 259 10.89 23.92 -4.98
N VAL A 260 10.17 22.87 -4.57
CA VAL A 260 10.74 21.62 -4.07
C VAL A 260 11.08 20.68 -5.24
N ASN A 261 10.36 20.81 -6.36
CA ASN A 261 10.38 19.87 -7.47
C ASN A 261 11.12 20.33 -8.72
N LYS A 262 11.76 21.51 -8.69
CA LYS A 262 12.49 22.07 -9.83
C LYS A 262 13.42 21.05 -10.52
N LYS A 263 14.22 20.31 -9.74
CA LYS A 263 15.15 19.28 -10.24
C LYS A 263 14.50 18.08 -10.95
N PHE A 264 13.17 17.95 -10.90
CA PHE A 264 12.41 16.87 -11.53
C PHE A 264 11.63 17.34 -12.76
N ASN A 265 11.66 18.64 -13.07
CA ASN A 265 10.91 19.24 -14.17
C ASN A 265 11.82 19.86 -15.26
N ASP A 266 13.14 19.87 -15.05
CA ASP A 266 14.15 20.53 -15.90
C ASP A 266 14.97 19.51 -16.72
#